data_AF-A0A2W6EWY3-F1
#
_entry.id   AF-A0A2W6EWY3-F1
#
_cell.length_a   1.000
_cell.length_b   1.000
_cell.length_c   1.000
_cell.angle_alpha   90.00
_cell.angle_beta   90.00
_cell.angle_gamma   90.00
#
_symmetry.space_group_name_H-M   'P 1'
#
loop_
_entity.id
_entity.type
_entity.pdbx_description
1 polymer ?
#
loop_
_entity_poly.entity_id
_entity_poly.type
_entity_poly.pdbx_seq_one_letter_code
_entity_poly.pdbx_strand_id
1 'polypeptide(L)'
;MTRTSPVVDSTASSQPRSTAQVLTAAVANLRERQDSRGWWKGDLDTNVTMDAEDLLMRGFLGIRSAGETEEAARWIRSQQREDGSWAVYHGGPGELSTTVEAWVALRLAGDAADAAHLVRAAEFVRANGGLERTRVFTRIWLAMFGLWSWDDLPHLPPELIFFPKWFPFNIYDWGCWARQTIVPLTIVCTLRPVRSLPFGVDELRTGAAALRPEAAPAPPWTWAGLFQRTDRVLHAYSRRPVRPLRRAAMRRVAEWILARQEADGCWGGIQPPWVYSILALHLLGYSLDHPSLRAGIAGLEGFILRENTPDGWVRRLEACQSPVWDT
;
A
#
# COMPACT_ATOMS: atom_id res chain seq x y z
N MET A 1 1.17 -25.13 -10.90
CA MET A 1 1.14 -26.34 -10.05
C MET A 1 0.36 -25.98 -8.80
N THR A 2 -0.90 -26.37 -8.74
CA THR A 2 -1.81 -26.20 -7.62
C THR A 2 -1.27 -26.91 -6.38
N ARG A 3 -1.05 -26.19 -5.28
CA ARG A 3 -0.85 -26.82 -3.96
C ARG A 3 -2.19 -26.92 -3.26
N THR A 4 -2.98 -27.91 -3.65
CA THR A 4 -3.96 -28.52 -2.74
C THR A 4 -3.18 -29.13 -1.58
N SER A 5 -3.35 -28.59 -0.37
CA SER A 5 -2.93 -29.29 0.85
C SER A 5 -3.60 -30.67 0.87
N PRO A 6 -2.83 -31.76 0.89
CA PRO A 6 -3.43 -33.09 0.95
C PRO A 6 -4.11 -33.25 2.30
N VAL A 7 -5.38 -33.64 2.28
CA VAL A 7 -6.05 -34.24 3.43
C VAL A 7 -5.24 -35.49 3.75
N VAL A 8 -4.49 -35.45 4.86
CA VAL A 8 -3.68 -36.59 5.31
C VAL A 8 -4.65 -37.64 5.85
N ASP A 9 -4.85 -38.67 5.05
CA ASP A 9 -5.58 -39.88 5.42
C ASP A 9 -4.88 -40.52 6.64
N SER A 10 -5.52 -40.47 7.81
CA SER A 10 -4.86 -40.70 9.11
C SER A 10 -4.78 -42.17 9.52
N THR A 11 -4.79 -43.11 8.57
CA THR A 11 -4.83 -44.56 8.87
C THR A 11 -3.60 -45.34 8.39
N ALA A 12 -2.48 -44.66 8.11
CA ALA A 12 -1.19 -45.34 7.97
C ALA A 12 -0.40 -45.27 9.29
N SER A 13 -0.17 -46.43 9.90
CA SER A 13 0.78 -46.63 11.01
C SER A 13 2.18 -46.18 10.58
N SER A 14 2.50 -44.88 10.69
CA SER A 14 3.83 -44.37 10.43
C SER A 14 4.72 -44.64 11.64
N GLN A 15 5.66 -45.58 11.51
CA GLN A 15 6.78 -45.63 12.44
C GLN A 15 7.45 -44.24 12.47
N PRO A 16 7.79 -43.70 13.66
CA PRO A 16 8.43 -42.40 13.76
C PRO A 16 9.74 -42.41 12.96
N ARG A 17 9.85 -41.52 11.98
CA ARG A 17 11.08 -41.36 11.20
C ARG A 17 12.21 -40.95 12.13
N SER A 18 13.41 -41.49 11.90
CA SER A 18 14.59 -41.03 12.63
C SER A 18 14.93 -39.58 12.25
N THR A 19 15.58 -38.84 13.15
CA THR A 19 16.04 -37.47 12.88
C THR A 19 16.89 -37.39 11.61
N ALA A 20 17.71 -38.42 11.34
CA ALA A 20 18.52 -38.51 10.14
C ALA A 20 17.65 -38.60 8.87
N GLN A 21 16.61 -39.44 8.88
CA GLN A 21 15.67 -39.57 7.76
C GLN A 21 14.91 -38.26 7.51
N VAL A 22 14.50 -37.56 8.58
CA VAL A 22 13.85 -36.25 8.47
C VAL A 22 14.80 -35.21 7.89
N LEU A 23 16.05 -35.14 8.36
CA LEU A 23 17.05 -34.21 7.85
C LEU A 23 17.35 -34.45 6.37
N THR A 24 17.54 -35.71 5.96
CA THR A 24 17.77 -36.05 4.55
C THR A 24 16.61 -35.59 3.66
N ALA A 25 15.37 -35.84 4.09
CA ALA A 25 14.18 -35.41 3.35
C ALA A 25 14.06 -33.87 3.30
N ALA A 26 14.37 -33.17 4.39
CA ALA A 26 14.35 -31.71 4.45
C ALA A 26 15.39 -31.08 3.52
N VAL A 27 16.63 -31.60 3.51
CA VAL A 27 17.69 -31.13 2.62
C VAL A 27 17.34 -31.38 1.16
N ALA A 28 16.80 -32.56 0.83
CA ALA A 28 16.32 -32.86 -0.53
C ALA A 28 15.23 -31.86 -0.96
N ASN A 29 14.23 -31.62 -0.11
CA ASN A 29 13.15 -30.68 -0.41
C ASN A 29 13.64 -29.23 -0.57
N LEU A 30 14.62 -28.80 0.22
CA LEU A 30 15.20 -27.47 0.07
C LEU A 30 15.96 -27.34 -1.26
N ARG A 31 16.79 -28.33 -1.61
CA ARG A 31 17.52 -28.35 -2.89
C ARG A 31 16.60 -28.37 -4.11
N GLU A 32 15.49 -29.10 -4.05
CA GLU A 32 14.47 -29.13 -5.11
C GLU A 32 13.82 -27.76 -5.37
N ARG A 33 13.85 -26.85 -4.40
CA ARG A 33 13.30 -25.49 -4.52
C ARG A 33 14.31 -24.44 -4.98
N GLN A 34 15.57 -24.82 -5.20
CA GLN A 34 16.58 -23.89 -5.69
C GLN A 34 16.26 -23.50 -7.13
N ASP A 35 16.26 -22.20 -7.45
CA ASP A 35 16.21 -21.74 -8.83
C ASP A 35 17.45 -22.26 -9.57
N SER A 36 17.32 -22.55 -10.87
CA SER A 36 18.43 -23.01 -11.71
C SER A 36 19.65 -22.07 -11.72
N ARG A 37 19.48 -20.79 -11.37
CA ARG A 37 20.53 -19.78 -11.22
C ARG A 37 21.20 -19.78 -9.86
N GLY A 38 20.75 -20.63 -8.93
CA GLY A 38 21.43 -20.91 -7.66
C GLY A 38 20.88 -20.22 -6.42
N TRP A 39 19.79 -19.45 -6.53
CA TRP A 39 19.17 -18.74 -5.40
C TRP A 39 17.86 -19.42 -4.94
N TRP A 40 17.41 -19.09 -3.73
CA TRP A 40 16.09 -19.44 -3.20
C TRP A 40 15.25 -18.18 -3.03
N LYS A 41 13.94 -18.33 -3.19
CA LYS A 41 12.97 -17.26 -2.89
C LYS A 41 11.65 -17.89 -2.50
N GLY A 42 11.17 -17.56 -1.30
CA GLY A 42 9.78 -17.81 -0.91
C GLY A 42 8.84 -16.75 -1.47
N ASP A 43 7.54 -17.08 -1.50
CA ASP A 43 6.51 -16.07 -1.66
C ASP A 43 6.43 -15.24 -0.38
N LEU A 44 6.39 -13.91 -0.50
CA LEU A 44 6.26 -13.03 0.66
C LEU A 44 4.81 -12.58 0.88
N ASP A 45 4.13 -13.25 1.81
CA ASP A 45 2.77 -12.91 2.21
C ASP A 45 2.75 -11.65 3.10
N THR A 46 1.78 -10.76 2.84
CA THR A 46 1.50 -9.59 3.68
C THR A 46 0.02 -9.46 3.98
N ASN A 47 -0.67 -8.53 3.33
CA ASN A 47 -2.11 -8.33 3.42
C ASN A 47 -2.63 -7.68 2.13
N VAL A 48 -3.96 -7.62 2.01
CA VAL A 48 -4.64 -7.18 0.80
C VAL A 48 -4.49 -5.70 0.47
N THR A 49 -3.86 -4.87 1.31
CA THR A 49 -3.64 -3.46 0.95
C THR A 49 -2.69 -3.34 -0.23
N MET A 50 -1.73 -4.25 -0.40
CA MET A 50 -0.85 -4.23 -1.58
C MET A 50 -1.66 -4.34 -2.88
N ASP A 51 -2.64 -5.24 -2.89
CA ASP A 51 -3.51 -5.51 -4.03
C ASP A 51 -4.52 -4.37 -4.25
N ALA A 52 -5.15 -3.89 -3.16
CA ALA A 52 -6.09 -2.80 -3.20
C ALA A 52 -5.44 -1.50 -3.72
N GLU A 53 -4.26 -1.17 -3.20
CA GLU A 53 -3.50 0.01 -3.60
C GLU A 53 -2.97 -0.09 -5.04
N ASP A 54 -2.59 -1.27 -5.54
CA ASP A 54 -2.25 -1.46 -6.96
C ASP A 54 -3.46 -1.24 -7.87
N LEU A 55 -4.64 -1.77 -7.52
CA LEU A 55 -5.87 -1.51 -8.27
C LEU A 55 -6.24 -0.03 -8.29
N LEU A 56 -6.10 0.64 -7.14
CA LEU A 56 -6.31 2.08 -7.02
C LEU A 56 -5.27 2.85 -7.86
N MET A 57 -3.99 2.52 -7.79
CA MET A 57 -2.95 3.15 -8.62
C MET A 57 -3.27 2.99 -10.11
N ARG A 58 -3.53 1.76 -10.57
CA ARG A 58 -3.84 1.48 -11.99
C ARG A 58 -5.12 2.17 -12.44
N GLY A 59 -6.14 2.25 -11.58
CA GLY A 59 -7.35 3.02 -11.80
C GLY A 59 -7.07 4.52 -11.92
N PHE A 60 -6.21 5.06 -11.05
CA PHE A 60 -5.81 6.46 -11.06
C PHE A 60 -5.03 6.83 -12.33
N LEU A 61 -4.14 5.94 -12.79
CA LEU A 61 -3.37 6.10 -14.03
C LEU A 61 -4.18 5.82 -15.30
N GLY A 62 -5.34 5.16 -15.19
CA GLY A 62 -6.17 4.77 -16.33
C GLY A 62 -5.65 3.58 -17.13
N ILE A 63 -4.82 2.73 -16.50
CA ILE A 63 -4.18 1.55 -17.14
C ILE A 63 -4.77 0.22 -16.65
N ARG A 64 -5.87 0.26 -15.89
CA ARG A 64 -6.50 -0.92 -15.32
C ARG A 64 -7.14 -1.78 -16.42
N SER A 65 -6.86 -3.09 -16.41
CA SER A 65 -7.56 -4.07 -17.24
C SER A 65 -8.66 -4.79 -16.46
N ALA A 66 -9.71 -5.23 -17.15
CA ALA A 66 -10.83 -5.95 -16.52
C ALA A 66 -10.39 -7.32 -15.97
N GLY A 67 -9.55 -8.04 -16.70
CA GLY A 67 -9.04 -9.36 -16.28
C GLY A 67 -8.22 -9.27 -15.00
N GLU A 68 -7.21 -8.40 -14.96
CA GLU A 68 -6.38 -8.23 -13.77
C GLU A 68 -7.17 -7.70 -12.57
N THR A 69 -8.16 -6.84 -12.81
CA THR A 69 -9.06 -6.37 -11.75
C THR A 69 -9.78 -7.55 -11.11
N GLU A 70 -10.34 -8.44 -11.92
CA GLU A 70 -11.10 -9.57 -11.41
C GLU A 70 -10.20 -10.61 -10.74
N GLU A 71 -8.99 -10.85 -11.25
CA GLU A 71 -7.99 -11.70 -10.59
C GLU A 71 -7.62 -11.16 -9.18
N ALA A 72 -7.41 -9.85 -9.06
CA ALA A 72 -7.08 -9.21 -7.78
C ALA A 72 -8.29 -9.18 -6.85
N ALA A 73 -9.49 -8.90 -7.38
CA ALA A 73 -10.72 -8.91 -6.60
C ALA A 73 -11.04 -10.31 -6.04
N ARG A 74 -10.82 -11.37 -6.82
CA ARG A 74 -10.95 -12.76 -6.36
C ARG A 74 -9.97 -13.07 -5.23
N TRP A 75 -8.73 -12.62 -5.33
CA TRP A 75 -7.76 -12.72 -4.23
C TRP A 75 -8.26 -11.97 -2.98
N ILE A 76 -8.64 -10.69 -3.11
CA ILE A 76 -9.12 -9.89 -1.99
C ILE A 76 -10.34 -10.55 -1.32
N ARG A 77 -11.32 -11.05 -2.11
CA ARG A 77 -12.48 -11.78 -1.58
C ARG A 77 -12.08 -13.04 -0.82
N SER A 78 -11.10 -13.81 -1.30
CA SER A 78 -10.67 -15.06 -0.64
C SER A 78 -10.01 -14.82 0.72
N GLN A 79 -9.50 -13.61 0.96
CA GLN A 79 -8.88 -13.22 2.23
C GLN A 79 -9.87 -12.62 3.24
N GLN A 80 -11.16 -12.48 2.89
CA GLN A 80 -12.16 -11.95 3.81
C GLN A 80 -12.41 -12.93 4.96
N ARG A 81 -12.47 -12.40 6.17
CA ARG A 81 -12.80 -13.16 7.39
C ARG A 81 -14.31 -13.33 7.54
N GLU A 82 -14.71 -14.26 8.42
CA GLU A 82 -16.12 -14.53 8.72
C GLU A 82 -16.88 -13.30 9.23
N ASP A 83 -16.21 -12.45 10.03
CA ASP A 83 -16.74 -11.18 10.54
C ASP A 83 -16.82 -10.06 9.48
N GLY A 84 -16.45 -10.35 8.23
CA GLY A 84 -16.45 -9.41 7.11
C GLY A 84 -15.21 -8.53 7.00
N SER A 85 -14.25 -8.64 7.92
CA SER A 85 -13.02 -7.83 7.95
C SER A 85 -11.85 -8.48 7.21
N TRP A 86 -10.76 -7.72 7.08
CA TRP A 86 -9.45 -8.21 6.64
C TRP A 86 -8.39 -7.92 7.69
N ALA A 87 -7.43 -8.84 7.85
CA ALA A 87 -6.35 -8.73 8.82
C ALA A 87 -5.05 -8.24 8.17
N VAL A 88 -4.13 -7.73 9.00
CA VAL A 88 -2.77 -7.32 8.57
C VAL A 88 -1.75 -8.47 8.58
N TYR A 89 -2.10 -9.61 9.19
CA TYR A 89 -1.29 -10.84 9.19
C TYR A 89 -2.20 -12.08 9.28
N HIS A 90 -1.67 -13.24 8.89
CA HIS A 90 -2.41 -14.50 8.88
C HIS A 90 -2.98 -14.86 10.27
N GLY A 91 -4.29 -15.07 10.35
CA GLY A 91 -4.98 -15.39 11.60
C GLY A 91 -5.14 -14.22 12.58
N GLY A 92 -4.69 -13.01 12.22
CA GLY A 92 -4.83 -11.81 13.05
C GLY A 92 -6.27 -11.28 13.15
N PRO A 93 -6.54 -10.33 14.06
CA PRO A 93 -7.84 -9.67 14.12
C PRO A 93 -8.08 -8.81 12.86
N GLY A 94 -9.34 -8.49 12.59
CA GLY A 94 -9.69 -7.49 11.58
C GLY A 94 -9.04 -6.15 11.84
N GLU A 95 -8.52 -5.51 10.79
CA GLU A 95 -7.94 -4.18 10.84
C GLU A 95 -8.77 -3.20 10.01
N LEU A 96 -9.01 -2.02 10.57
CA LEU A 96 -9.94 -1.03 10.02
C LEU A 96 -9.50 -0.51 8.65
N SER A 97 -8.24 -0.10 8.53
CA SER A 97 -7.70 0.50 7.30
C SER A 97 -7.64 -0.51 6.15
N THR A 98 -7.17 -1.72 6.43
CA THR A 98 -7.13 -2.84 5.48
C THR A 98 -8.53 -3.19 5.01
N THR A 99 -9.52 -3.25 5.91
CA THR A 99 -10.91 -3.54 5.55
C THR A 99 -11.51 -2.44 4.65
N VAL A 100 -11.22 -1.18 4.93
CA VAL A 100 -11.67 -0.05 4.10
C VAL A 100 -11.06 -0.09 2.70
N GLU A 101 -9.75 -0.33 2.59
CA GLU A 101 -9.07 -0.40 1.30
C GLU A 101 -9.54 -1.60 0.47
N ALA A 102 -9.72 -2.76 1.11
CA ALA A 102 -10.31 -3.94 0.47
C ALA A 102 -11.74 -3.66 -0.03
N TRP A 103 -12.58 -3.02 0.79
CA TRP A 103 -13.94 -2.66 0.41
C TRP A 103 -13.96 -1.76 -0.83
N VAL A 104 -13.12 -0.71 -0.88
CA VAL A 104 -13.04 0.21 -2.02
C VAL A 104 -12.51 -0.50 -3.27
N ALA A 105 -11.53 -1.38 -3.13
CA ALA A 105 -11.00 -2.17 -4.24
C ALA A 105 -12.07 -3.11 -4.84
N LEU A 106 -12.89 -3.75 -4.00
CA LEU A 106 -13.99 -4.60 -4.46
C LEU A 106 -15.10 -3.79 -5.13
N ARG A 107 -15.45 -2.60 -4.60
CA ARG A 107 -16.35 -1.67 -5.30
C ARG A 107 -15.80 -1.24 -6.65
N LEU A 108 -14.49 -1.01 -6.75
CA LEU A 108 -13.81 -0.70 -8.00
C LEU A 108 -13.87 -1.87 -9.00
N ALA A 109 -13.86 -3.11 -8.50
CA ALA A 109 -14.02 -4.32 -9.29
C ALA A 109 -15.45 -4.57 -9.78
N GLY A 110 -16.45 -3.83 -9.26
CA GLY A 110 -17.84 -3.92 -9.68
C GLY A 110 -18.76 -4.60 -8.66
N ASP A 111 -18.25 -4.96 -7.49
CA ASP A 111 -19.08 -5.52 -6.42
C ASP A 111 -20.09 -4.46 -5.93
N ALA A 112 -21.35 -4.87 -5.74
CA ALA A 112 -22.41 -3.97 -5.31
C ALA A 112 -22.30 -3.67 -3.80
N ALA A 113 -22.63 -2.44 -3.39
CA ALA A 113 -22.54 -1.99 -1.99
C ALA A 113 -23.35 -2.87 -1.02
N ASP A 114 -24.47 -3.39 -1.51
CA ASP A 114 -25.45 -4.21 -0.80
C ASP A 114 -25.16 -5.71 -0.91
N ALA A 115 -24.08 -6.11 -1.60
CA ALA A 115 -23.62 -7.49 -1.59
C ALA A 115 -23.26 -7.90 -0.15
N ALA A 116 -23.69 -9.10 0.25
CA ALA A 116 -23.62 -9.55 1.64
C ALA A 116 -22.21 -9.44 2.25
N HIS A 117 -21.15 -9.70 1.48
CA HIS A 117 -19.77 -9.57 1.94
C HIS A 117 -19.35 -8.12 2.18
N LEU A 118 -19.79 -7.17 1.35
CA LEU A 118 -19.50 -5.75 1.53
C LEU A 118 -20.35 -5.10 2.62
N VAL A 119 -21.57 -5.60 2.86
CA VAL A 119 -22.41 -5.18 3.98
C VAL A 119 -21.74 -5.54 5.32
N ARG A 120 -21.28 -6.80 5.49
CA ARG A 120 -20.55 -7.22 6.70
C ARG A 120 -19.28 -6.39 6.92
N ALA A 121 -18.52 -6.13 5.84
CA ALA A 121 -17.34 -5.27 5.89
C ALA A 121 -17.69 -3.84 6.35
N ALA A 122 -18.76 -3.24 5.82
CA ALA A 122 -19.21 -1.92 6.21
C ALA A 122 -19.73 -1.87 7.66
N GLU A 123 -20.38 -2.93 8.14
CA GLU A 123 -20.76 -3.08 9.55
C GLU A 123 -19.54 -3.14 10.46
N PHE A 124 -18.53 -3.96 10.12
CA PHE A 124 -17.26 -4.00 10.85
C PHE A 124 -16.59 -2.62 10.88
N VAL A 125 -16.52 -1.92 9.74
CA VAL A 125 -15.89 -0.59 9.65
C VAL A 125 -16.62 0.42 10.55
N ARG A 126 -17.96 0.47 10.50
CA ARG A 126 -18.74 1.36 11.37
C ARG A 126 -18.59 1.03 12.85
N ALA A 127 -18.61 -0.25 13.22
CA ALA A 127 -18.39 -0.70 14.59
C ALA A 127 -16.98 -0.32 15.11
N ASN A 128 -15.99 -0.23 14.21
CA ASN A 128 -14.62 0.16 14.52
C ASN A 128 -14.32 1.66 14.32
N GLY A 129 -15.36 2.51 14.30
CA GLY A 129 -15.24 3.97 14.28
C GLY A 129 -15.21 4.61 12.89
N GLY A 130 -15.49 3.84 11.84
CA GLY A 130 -15.68 4.32 10.48
C GLY A 130 -14.38 4.74 9.78
N LEU A 131 -14.56 5.27 8.56
CA LEU A 131 -13.48 5.88 7.78
C LEU A 131 -12.69 6.91 8.58
N GLU A 132 -13.34 7.59 9.50
CA GLU A 132 -12.80 8.64 10.35
C GLU A 132 -11.61 8.20 11.21
N ARG A 133 -11.52 6.91 11.56
CA ARG A 133 -10.44 6.34 12.38
C ARG A 133 -9.34 5.64 11.59
N THR A 134 -9.40 5.67 10.25
CA THR A 134 -8.40 5.03 9.39
C THR A 134 -7.03 5.73 9.44
N ARG A 135 -5.98 4.98 9.07
CA ARG A 135 -4.62 5.54 8.93
C ARG A 135 -4.56 6.64 7.87
N VAL A 136 -3.55 7.50 7.96
CA VAL A 136 -3.37 8.63 7.02
C VAL A 136 -3.22 8.16 5.57
N PHE A 137 -2.51 7.05 5.33
CA PHE A 137 -2.34 6.50 3.98
C PHE A 137 -3.67 6.12 3.31
N THR A 138 -4.57 5.46 4.03
CA THR A 138 -5.92 5.16 3.53
C THR A 138 -6.66 6.42 3.14
N ARG A 139 -6.61 7.46 3.99
CA ARG A 139 -7.26 8.75 3.69
C ARG A 139 -6.61 9.48 2.52
N ILE A 140 -5.30 9.35 2.30
CA ILE A 140 -4.63 9.89 1.10
C ILE A 140 -5.17 9.19 -0.16
N TRP A 141 -5.25 7.86 -0.16
CA TRP A 141 -5.85 7.11 -1.26
C TRP A 141 -7.29 7.54 -1.52
N LEU A 142 -8.13 7.62 -0.49
CA LEU A 142 -9.51 8.10 -0.61
C LEU A 142 -9.57 9.54 -1.16
N ALA A 143 -8.67 10.42 -0.73
CA ALA A 143 -8.63 11.80 -1.19
C ALA A 143 -8.25 11.92 -2.68
N MET A 144 -7.36 11.05 -3.17
CA MET A 144 -7.04 10.96 -4.60
C MET A 144 -8.26 10.62 -5.47
N PHE A 145 -9.29 10.00 -4.90
CA PHE A 145 -10.55 9.67 -5.57
C PHE A 145 -11.73 10.58 -5.16
N GLY A 146 -11.47 11.63 -4.39
CA GLY A 146 -12.50 12.58 -3.93
C GLY A 146 -13.43 12.02 -2.84
N LEU A 147 -13.07 10.88 -2.24
CA LEU A 147 -13.83 10.22 -1.17
C LEU A 147 -13.45 10.72 0.23
N TRP A 148 -12.38 11.53 0.31
CA TRP A 148 -11.91 12.22 1.51
C TRP A 148 -11.42 13.63 1.15
N SER A 149 -11.54 14.59 2.06
CA SER A 149 -11.06 15.96 1.82
C SER A 149 -9.54 16.05 1.99
N TRP A 150 -8.84 16.61 1.00
CA TRP A 150 -7.42 16.95 1.12
C TRP A 150 -7.11 17.95 2.25
N ASP A 151 -8.11 18.74 2.67
CA ASP A 151 -7.95 19.69 3.78
C ASP A 151 -7.93 19.03 5.16
N ASP A 152 -8.37 17.77 5.26
CA ASP A 152 -8.35 16.98 6.50
C ASP A 152 -7.13 16.05 6.60
N LEU A 153 -6.16 16.22 5.70
CA LEU A 153 -4.92 15.45 5.65
C LEU A 153 -3.71 16.27 6.13
N PRO A 154 -2.74 15.64 6.82
CA PRO A 154 -1.49 16.31 7.20
C PRO A 154 -0.77 16.89 5.99
N HIS A 155 -0.15 18.05 6.16
CA HIS A 155 0.60 18.69 5.10
C HIS A 155 2.06 18.27 5.10
N LEU A 156 2.49 17.69 3.98
CA LEU A 156 3.88 17.28 3.73
C LEU A 156 4.45 18.14 2.60
N PRO A 157 5.10 19.28 2.91
CA PRO A 157 5.60 20.18 1.89
C PRO A 157 6.84 19.62 1.18
N PRO A 158 6.98 19.78 -0.15
CA PRO A 158 8.15 19.33 -0.90
C PRO A 158 9.41 20.09 -0.48
N GLU A 159 9.26 21.29 0.10
CA GLU A 159 10.37 22.11 0.60
C GLU A 159 11.24 21.40 1.66
N LEU A 160 10.75 20.32 2.30
CA LEU A 160 11.54 19.45 3.19
C LEU A 160 12.82 18.91 2.52
N ILE A 161 12.84 18.81 1.18
CA ILE A 161 14.00 18.38 0.41
C ILE A 161 15.21 19.31 0.56
N PHE A 162 14.99 20.56 0.98
CA PHE A 162 16.04 21.57 1.17
C PHE A 162 16.54 21.67 2.61
N PHE A 163 15.94 20.94 3.55
CA PHE A 163 16.40 20.97 4.94
C PHE A 163 17.82 20.39 5.01
N PRO A 164 18.76 21.10 5.66
CA PRO A 164 20.12 20.59 5.82
C PRO A 164 20.11 19.40 6.79
N LYS A 165 21.12 18.53 6.68
CA LYS A 165 21.20 17.27 7.46
C LYS A 165 21.19 17.45 8.99
N TRP A 166 21.52 18.65 9.48
CA TRP A 166 21.51 18.96 10.92
C TRP A 166 20.15 19.48 11.41
N PHE A 167 19.25 19.84 10.51
CA PHE A 167 17.94 20.40 10.86
C PHE A 167 16.95 19.26 11.12
N PRO A 168 16.12 19.35 12.18
CA PRO A 168 15.14 18.31 12.47
C PRO A 168 14.13 18.15 11.33
N PHE A 169 13.70 16.92 11.06
CA PHE A 169 12.78 16.57 9.96
C PHE A 169 13.39 16.68 8.58
N ASN A 170 14.72 16.75 8.47
CA ASN A 170 15.34 16.55 7.17
C ASN A 170 15.07 15.10 6.72
N ILE A 171 14.97 14.90 5.40
CA ILE A 171 14.56 13.60 4.85
C ILE A 171 15.51 12.44 5.22
N TYR A 172 16.75 12.74 5.65
CA TYR A 172 17.74 11.74 6.05
C TYR A 172 17.61 11.31 7.52
N ASP A 173 16.78 11.99 8.33
CA ASP A 173 16.40 11.53 9.67
C ASP A 173 15.48 10.31 9.62
N TRP A 174 14.84 10.07 8.47
CA TRP A 174 13.93 8.95 8.27
C TRP A 174 14.65 7.69 7.80
N GLY A 175 14.16 6.55 8.29
CA GLY A 175 14.52 5.22 7.78
C GLY A 175 14.38 5.15 6.26
N CYS A 176 15.20 4.33 5.60
CA CYS A 176 15.29 4.32 4.15
C CYS A 176 13.92 4.09 3.47
N TRP A 177 13.12 3.14 3.96
CA TRP A 177 11.77 2.85 3.45
C TRP A 177 10.83 4.05 3.58
N ALA A 178 10.79 4.67 4.76
CA ALA A 178 9.93 5.82 5.06
C ALA A 178 10.33 7.03 4.22
N ARG A 179 11.64 7.29 4.08
CA ARG A 179 12.18 8.37 3.26
C ARG A 179 11.75 8.24 1.80
N GLN A 180 11.93 7.05 1.23
CA GLN A 180 11.55 6.81 -0.15
C GLN A 180 10.04 6.92 -0.38
N THR A 181 9.22 6.72 0.66
CA THR A 181 7.76 6.90 0.59
C THR A 181 7.37 8.38 0.72
N ILE A 182 7.91 9.08 1.72
CA ILE A 182 7.47 10.44 2.04
C ILE A 182 7.89 11.44 0.96
N VAL A 183 9.09 11.30 0.39
CA VAL A 183 9.60 12.22 -0.63
C VAL A 183 8.65 12.33 -1.83
N PRO A 184 8.24 11.26 -2.53
CA PRO A 184 7.23 11.34 -3.59
C PRO A 184 5.85 11.75 -3.06
N LEU A 185 5.46 11.33 -1.86
CA LEU A 185 4.19 11.72 -1.26
C LEU A 185 4.05 13.24 -1.07
N THR A 186 5.15 13.97 -0.88
CA THR A 186 5.12 15.44 -0.83
C THR A 186 4.59 16.08 -2.13
N ILE A 187 4.87 15.47 -3.29
CA ILE A 187 4.31 15.90 -4.58
C ILE A 187 2.81 15.64 -4.60
N VAL A 188 2.40 14.42 -4.25
CA VAL A 188 1.00 14.00 -4.27
C VAL A 188 0.17 14.90 -3.35
N CYS A 189 0.60 15.11 -2.10
CA CYS A 189 -0.08 15.98 -1.13
C CYS A 189 -0.05 17.47 -1.51
N THR A 190 0.90 17.90 -2.34
CA THR A 190 0.96 19.29 -2.84
C THR A 190 0.02 19.52 -4.00
N LEU A 191 -0.05 18.56 -4.93
CA LEU A 191 -0.90 18.66 -6.13
C LEU A 191 -2.36 18.33 -5.84
N ARG A 192 -2.62 17.56 -4.77
CA ARG A 192 -3.97 17.21 -4.29
C ARG A 192 -4.89 16.72 -5.43
N PRO A 193 -4.46 15.72 -6.21
CA PRO A 193 -5.24 15.28 -7.35
C PRO A 193 -6.57 14.68 -6.92
N VAL A 194 -7.56 14.75 -7.81
CA VAL A 194 -8.85 14.08 -7.64
C VAL A 194 -9.26 13.45 -8.97
N ARG A 195 -9.50 12.14 -8.96
CA ARG A 195 -10.11 11.40 -10.06
C ARG A 195 -11.35 10.68 -9.53
N SER A 196 -12.54 11.17 -9.83
CA SER A 196 -13.78 10.64 -9.24
C SER A 196 -14.03 9.17 -9.58
N LEU A 197 -14.56 8.43 -8.62
CA LEU A 197 -15.12 7.09 -8.80
C LEU A 197 -16.64 7.16 -9.03
N PRO A 198 -17.24 6.13 -9.66
CA PRO A 198 -18.68 6.09 -9.91
C PRO A 198 -19.51 5.74 -8.65
N PHE A 199 -18.88 5.66 -7.48
CA PHE A 199 -19.51 5.33 -6.21
C PHE A 199 -18.94 6.16 -5.06
N GLY A 200 -19.73 6.28 -3.98
CA GLY A 200 -19.33 6.87 -2.71
C GLY A 200 -18.92 5.83 -1.66
N VAL A 201 -18.63 6.32 -0.46
CA VAL A 201 -18.21 5.52 0.71
C VAL A 201 -19.00 5.88 1.97
N ASP A 202 -20.20 6.44 1.80
CA ASP A 202 -20.96 7.00 2.92
C ASP A 202 -21.40 5.92 3.91
N GLU A 203 -21.65 4.71 3.43
CA GLU A 203 -21.95 3.52 4.25
C GLU A 203 -20.80 3.08 5.18
N LEU A 204 -19.56 3.56 4.93
CA LEU A 204 -18.40 3.31 5.78
C LEU A 204 -18.21 4.40 6.86
N ARG A 205 -18.97 5.50 6.78
CA ARG A 205 -18.87 6.61 7.73
C ARG A 205 -19.75 6.36 8.95
N THR A 206 -19.26 6.78 10.10
CA THR A 206 -20.09 6.79 11.33
C THR A 206 -20.89 8.09 11.49
N GLY A 207 -20.58 9.11 10.67
CA GLY A 207 -21.12 10.46 10.85
C GLY A 207 -20.50 11.21 12.03
N ALA A 208 -19.63 10.58 12.81
CA ALA A 208 -18.76 11.30 13.73
C ALA A 208 -17.87 12.26 12.91
N ALA A 209 -17.62 13.46 13.44
CA ALA A 209 -16.55 14.26 12.86
C ALA A 209 -15.28 13.41 12.85
N ALA A 210 -14.53 13.41 11.74
CA ALA A 210 -13.20 12.83 11.70
C ALA A 210 -12.49 13.22 13.00
N LEU A 211 -11.82 12.29 13.67
CA LEU A 211 -11.01 12.60 14.84
C LEU A 211 -9.84 13.49 14.35
N ARG A 212 -10.14 14.76 14.07
CA ARG A 212 -9.20 15.84 14.29
C ARG A 212 -8.83 15.64 15.75
N PRO A 213 -7.55 15.48 16.09
CA PRO A 213 -7.15 15.67 17.46
C PRO A 213 -7.42 17.14 17.79
N GLU A 214 -8.67 17.49 18.10
CA GLU A 214 -9.03 18.54 19.04
C GLU A 214 -8.69 18.05 20.46
N ALA A 215 -7.52 17.43 20.62
CA ALA A 215 -6.86 17.50 21.91
C ALA A 215 -6.59 18.99 22.11
N ALA A 216 -6.97 19.53 23.28
CA ALA A 216 -6.55 20.86 23.70
C ALA A 216 -5.06 21.03 23.34
N PRO A 217 -4.65 22.14 22.68
CA PRO A 217 -3.32 22.25 22.10
C PRO A 217 -2.29 21.86 23.14
N ALA A 218 -1.57 20.77 22.88
CA ALA A 218 -0.63 20.25 23.86
C ALA A 218 0.38 21.37 24.17
N PRO A 219 0.90 21.46 25.41
CA PRO A 219 1.73 22.59 25.78
C PRO A 219 2.95 22.76 24.87
N PRO A 220 3.42 23.99 24.58
CA PRO A 220 4.51 24.27 23.64
C PRO A 220 5.84 23.59 23.96
N TRP A 221 6.02 23.20 25.21
CA TRP A 221 7.19 22.46 25.67
C TRP A 221 7.09 20.95 25.46
N THR A 222 5.98 20.44 24.92
CA THR A 222 5.80 19.02 24.58
C THR A 222 6.03 18.79 23.10
N TRP A 223 6.56 17.61 22.73
CA TRP A 223 6.70 17.22 21.33
C TRP A 223 5.38 17.28 20.58
N ALA A 224 4.30 16.74 21.14
CA ALA A 224 2.96 16.81 20.54
C ALA A 224 2.50 18.25 20.29
N GLY A 225 2.76 19.17 21.23
CA GLY A 225 2.42 20.58 21.10
C GLY A 225 3.27 21.30 20.06
N LEU A 226 4.54 20.94 19.91
CA LEU A 226 5.41 21.45 18.86
C LEU A 226 4.91 20.99 17.48
N PHE A 227 4.64 19.68 17.32
CA PHE A 227 4.10 19.12 16.07
C PHE A 227 2.78 19.77 15.65
N GLN A 228 1.82 19.95 16.57
CA GLN A 228 0.53 20.59 16.27
C GLN A 228 0.70 22.04 15.78
N ARG A 229 1.62 22.80 16.37
CA ARG A 229 1.90 24.18 15.94
C ARG A 229 2.63 24.22 14.60
N THR A 230 3.63 23.36 14.41
CA THR A 230 4.31 23.23 13.12
C THR A 230 3.31 22.88 12.02
N ASP A 231 2.41 21.92 12.27
CA ASP A 231 1.36 21.54 11.31
C ASP A 231 0.43 22.73 10.99
N ARG A 232 -0.01 23.52 11.97
CA ARG A 232 -0.78 24.76 11.72
C ARG A 232 -0.02 25.79 10.89
N VAL A 233 1.26 26.01 11.17
CA VAL A 233 2.11 26.93 10.40
C VAL A 233 2.29 26.42 8.97
N LEU A 234 2.49 25.11 8.80
CA LEU A 234 2.57 24.47 7.48
C LEU A 234 1.24 24.56 6.72
N HIS A 235 0.09 24.45 7.40
CA HIS A 235 -1.24 24.72 6.83
C HIS A 235 -1.45 26.18 6.43
N ALA A 236 -0.95 27.14 7.21
CA ALA A 236 -0.98 28.55 6.81
C ALA A 236 -0.07 28.80 5.59
N TYR A 237 1.13 28.22 5.57
CA TYR A 237 2.08 28.32 4.47
C TYR A 237 1.58 27.61 3.20
N SER A 238 0.91 26.46 3.32
CA SER A 238 0.37 25.71 2.18
C SER A 238 -0.68 26.52 1.40
N ARG A 239 -1.48 27.35 2.09
CA ARG A 239 -2.46 28.26 1.48
C ARG A 239 -1.82 29.37 0.65
N ARG A 240 -0.62 29.83 1.01
CA ARG A 240 0.10 30.91 0.32
C ARG A 240 1.60 30.63 0.25
N PRO A 241 2.02 29.68 -0.59
CA PRO A 241 3.41 29.27 -0.64
C PRO A 241 4.29 30.23 -1.42
N VAL A 242 5.58 30.23 -1.11
CA VAL A 242 6.58 30.92 -1.94
C VAL A 242 6.72 30.14 -3.25
N ARG A 243 6.00 30.57 -4.29
CA ARG A 243 5.85 29.82 -5.55
C ARG A 243 7.19 29.43 -6.21
N PRO A 244 8.23 30.29 -6.28
CA PRO A 244 9.51 29.90 -6.83
C PRO A 244 10.21 28.79 -6.02
N LEU A 245 10.15 28.88 -4.69
CA LEU A 245 10.71 27.87 -3.79
C LEU A 245 9.98 26.54 -3.94
N ARG A 246 8.65 26.55 -3.98
CA ARG A 246 7.86 25.35 -4.22
C ARG A 246 8.19 24.70 -5.55
N ARG A 247 8.28 25.48 -6.63
CA ARG A 247 8.66 24.97 -7.95
C ARG A 247 10.07 24.40 -7.97
N ALA A 248 11.01 25.00 -7.24
CA ALA A 248 12.36 24.45 -7.08
C ALA A 248 12.33 23.14 -6.29
N ALA A 249 11.56 23.07 -5.20
CA ALA A 249 11.41 21.88 -4.39
C ALA A 249 10.79 20.72 -5.17
N MET A 250 9.70 20.94 -5.90
CA MET A 250 9.06 19.93 -6.74
C MET A 250 10.02 19.36 -7.80
N ARG A 251 10.83 20.21 -8.45
CA ARG A 251 11.88 19.76 -9.38
C ARG A 251 12.93 18.93 -8.67
N ARG A 252 13.41 19.38 -7.51
CA ARG A 252 14.41 18.66 -6.73
C ARG A 252 13.91 17.30 -6.25
N VAL A 253 12.63 17.20 -5.86
CA VAL A 253 11.97 15.94 -5.50
C VAL A 253 11.88 15.03 -6.72
N ALA A 254 11.48 15.54 -7.90
CA ALA A 254 11.45 14.75 -9.13
C ALA A 254 12.82 14.16 -9.51
N GLU A 255 13.87 14.99 -9.48
CA GLU A 255 15.27 14.55 -9.67
C GLU A 255 15.67 13.50 -8.63
N TRP A 256 15.26 13.68 -7.38
CA TRP A 256 15.57 12.76 -6.29
C TRP A 256 14.94 11.38 -6.52
N ILE A 257 13.69 11.35 -6.99
CA ILE A 257 12.96 10.13 -7.36
C ILE A 257 13.65 9.45 -8.54
N LEU A 258 13.86 10.17 -9.65
CA LEU A 258 14.47 9.62 -10.87
C LEU A 258 15.87 9.06 -10.61
N ALA A 259 16.68 9.72 -9.77
CA ALA A 259 18.03 9.28 -9.44
C ALA A 259 18.10 8.03 -8.54
N ARG A 260 16.96 7.55 -8.02
CA ARG A 260 16.88 6.42 -7.08
C ARG A 260 16.04 5.26 -7.60
N GLN A 261 15.59 5.33 -8.84
CA GLN A 261 14.97 4.17 -9.45
C GLN A 261 16.01 3.06 -9.61
N GLU A 262 15.64 1.86 -9.18
CA GLU A 262 16.50 0.68 -9.23
C GLU A 262 16.38 -0.02 -10.59
N ALA A 263 17.28 -0.97 -10.86
CA ALA A 263 17.42 -1.61 -12.18
C ALA A 263 16.19 -2.44 -12.59
N ASP A 264 15.44 -2.96 -11.62
CA ASP A 264 14.17 -3.65 -11.81
C ASP A 264 12.98 -2.68 -11.99
N GLY A 265 13.23 -1.37 -11.98
CA GLY A 265 12.23 -0.32 -12.10
C GLY A 265 11.63 0.13 -10.77
N CYS A 266 11.99 -0.49 -9.65
CA CYS A 266 11.43 -0.18 -8.34
C CYS A 266 12.03 1.08 -7.70
N TRP A 267 11.47 1.44 -6.55
CA TRP A 267 12.10 2.35 -5.60
C TRP A 267 12.19 1.64 -4.25
N GLY A 268 13.39 1.26 -3.81
CA GLY A 268 13.63 0.73 -2.47
C GLY A 268 13.21 -0.72 -2.28
N GLY A 269 12.89 -1.44 -3.36
CA GLY A 269 12.48 -2.85 -3.34
C GLY A 269 11.16 -3.13 -2.62
N ILE A 270 10.36 -2.11 -2.32
CA ILE A 270 9.10 -2.23 -1.56
C ILE A 270 7.95 -1.46 -2.23
N GLN A 271 6.72 -1.93 -2.08
CA GLN A 271 5.53 -1.38 -2.75
C GLN A 271 5.26 0.13 -2.47
N PRO A 272 5.29 0.65 -1.23
CA PRO A 272 4.83 2.01 -0.98
C PRO A 272 5.62 3.10 -1.72
N PRO A 273 6.96 3.19 -1.60
CA PRO A 273 7.74 4.18 -2.35
C PRO A 273 7.63 3.98 -3.86
N TRP A 274 7.44 2.75 -4.33
CA TRP A 274 7.28 2.46 -5.75
C TRP A 274 5.99 3.10 -6.30
N VAL A 275 4.85 2.81 -5.68
CA VAL A 275 3.55 3.33 -6.10
C VAL A 275 3.50 4.85 -6.01
N TYR A 276 3.96 5.45 -4.90
CA TYR A 276 3.96 6.90 -4.79
C TYR A 276 4.95 7.58 -5.75
N SER A 277 6.07 6.94 -6.10
CA SER A 277 7.00 7.49 -7.12
C SER A 277 6.38 7.51 -8.51
N ILE A 278 5.68 6.44 -8.90
CA ILE A 278 4.92 6.39 -10.15
C ILE A 278 3.86 7.50 -10.18
N LEU A 279 3.06 7.62 -9.11
CA LEU A 279 2.03 8.66 -9.00
C LEU A 279 2.63 10.06 -9.07
N ALA A 280 3.71 10.32 -8.33
CA ALA A 280 4.38 11.61 -8.29
C ALA A 280 4.91 12.02 -9.67
N LEU A 281 5.59 11.12 -10.39
CA LEU A 281 6.09 11.40 -11.74
C LEU A 281 4.95 11.61 -12.73
N HIS A 282 3.90 10.78 -12.68
CA HIS A 282 2.71 10.96 -13.53
C HIS A 282 2.04 12.33 -13.29
N LEU A 283 1.85 12.73 -12.04
CA LEU A 283 1.27 14.02 -11.66
C LEU A 283 2.12 15.22 -12.06
N LEU A 284 3.44 15.05 -12.17
CA LEU A 284 4.35 16.06 -12.71
C LEU A 284 4.30 16.17 -14.24
N GLY A 285 3.48 15.36 -14.92
CA GLY A 285 3.27 15.40 -16.36
C GLY A 285 4.18 14.48 -17.17
N TYR A 286 4.86 13.52 -16.52
CA TYR A 286 5.62 12.51 -17.24
C TYR A 286 4.64 11.54 -17.94
N SER A 287 4.85 11.30 -19.24
CA SER A 287 4.07 10.31 -19.99
C SER A 287 4.30 8.90 -19.44
N LEU A 288 3.29 8.03 -19.51
CA LEU A 288 3.44 6.60 -19.19
C LEU A 288 4.49 5.91 -20.07
N ASP A 289 4.79 6.46 -21.25
CA ASP A 289 5.86 5.98 -22.14
C ASP A 289 7.26 6.45 -21.71
N HIS A 290 7.36 7.37 -20.75
CA HIS A 290 8.65 7.83 -20.23
C HIS A 290 9.42 6.63 -19.65
N PRO A 291 10.72 6.45 -19.95
CA PRO A 291 11.48 5.25 -19.57
C PRO A 291 11.34 4.87 -18.10
N SER A 292 11.36 5.86 -17.20
CA SER A 292 11.20 5.63 -15.76
C SER A 292 9.80 5.12 -15.38
N LEU A 293 8.72 5.70 -15.93
CA LEU A 293 7.36 5.25 -15.63
C LEU A 293 7.08 3.89 -16.25
N ARG A 294 7.51 3.67 -17.50
CA ARG A 294 7.39 2.37 -18.17
C ARG A 294 8.13 1.27 -17.41
N ALA A 295 9.37 1.53 -16.98
CA ALA A 295 10.14 0.59 -16.17
C ALA A 295 9.47 0.33 -14.80
N GLY A 296 8.95 1.38 -14.15
CA GLY A 296 8.26 1.24 -12.87
C GLY A 296 6.99 0.38 -12.97
N ILE A 297 6.18 0.58 -14.01
CA ILE A 297 4.96 -0.22 -14.22
C ILE A 297 5.32 -1.65 -14.61
N ALA A 298 6.28 -1.85 -15.51
CA ALA A 298 6.72 -3.18 -15.92
C ALA A 298 7.36 -3.97 -14.79
N GLY A 299 8.14 -3.32 -13.91
CA GLY A 299 8.78 -3.98 -12.78
C GLY A 299 7.80 -4.50 -11.74
N LEU A 300 6.66 -3.81 -11.53
CA LEU A 300 5.59 -4.32 -10.64
C LEU A 300 5.06 -5.67 -11.11
N GLU A 301 5.06 -5.96 -12.42
CA GLU A 301 4.67 -7.29 -12.91
C GLU A 301 5.58 -8.41 -12.40
N GLY A 302 6.84 -8.11 -12.09
CA GLY A 302 7.77 -9.07 -11.47
C GLY A 302 7.46 -9.40 -10.00
N PHE A 303 6.61 -8.61 -9.35
CA PHE A 303 6.19 -8.78 -7.95
C PHE A 303 4.77 -9.37 -7.85
N ILE A 304 4.10 -9.62 -8.98
CA ILE A 304 2.78 -10.22 -9.02
C ILE A 304 2.90 -11.73 -9.07
N LEU A 305 2.33 -12.39 -8.07
CA LEU A 305 2.13 -13.83 -8.05
C LEU A 305 0.75 -14.14 -8.64
N ARG A 306 0.70 -15.05 -9.62
CA ARG A 306 -0.55 -15.55 -10.20
C ARG A 306 -0.71 -17.03 -9.89
N GLU A 307 -1.86 -17.40 -9.34
CA GLU A 307 -2.22 -18.78 -9.03
C GLU A 307 -3.58 -19.11 -9.64
N ASN A 308 -3.76 -20.35 -10.09
CA ASN A 308 -5.06 -20.84 -10.55
C ASN A 308 -5.76 -21.58 -9.40
N THR A 309 -6.87 -21.04 -8.92
CA THR A 309 -7.70 -21.66 -7.88
C THR A 309 -8.92 -22.33 -8.52
N PRO A 310 -9.70 -23.15 -7.78
CA PRO A 310 -10.96 -23.68 -8.30
C PRO A 310 -11.95 -22.61 -8.79
N ASP A 311 -11.87 -21.39 -8.25
CA ASP A 311 -12.73 -20.25 -8.60
C ASP A 311 -12.16 -19.39 -9.75
N GLY A 312 -10.98 -19.75 -10.27
CA GLY A 312 -10.28 -19.09 -11.37
C GLY A 312 -8.91 -18.52 -10.97
N TRP A 313 -8.31 -17.75 -11.89
CA TRP A 313 -7.03 -17.11 -11.65
C TRP A 313 -7.14 -16.04 -10.56
N VAL A 314 -6.20 -16.06 -9.61
CA VAL A 314 -6.00 -15.00 -8.62
C VAL A 314 -4.65 -14.35 -8.85
N ARG A 315 -4.56 -13.07 -8.54
CA ARG A 315 -3.28 -12.36 -8.49
C ARG A 315 -3.09 -11.67 -7.16
N ARG A 316 -1.89 -11.74 -6.62
CA ARG A 316 -1.47 -10.99 -5.42
C ARG A 316 -0.13 -10.30 -5.63
N LEU A 317 0.02 -9.10 -5.07
CA LEU A 317 1.24 -8.31 -5.14
C LEU A 317 2.08 -8.52 -3.88
N GLU A 318 3.32 -8.93 -4.06
CA GLU A 318 4.29 -9.00 -2.96
C GLU A 318 4.70 -7.59 -2.52
N ALA A 319 4.75 -7.35 -1.21
CA ALA A 319 5.19 -6.06 -0.68
C ALA A 319 6.68 -5.82 -0.91
N CYS A 320 7.49 -6.89 -0.88
CA CYS A 320 8.88 -6.96 -1.33
C CYS A 320 9.27 -8.39 -1.69
N GLN A 321 10.51 -8.61 -2.15
CA GLN A 321 11.05 -9.94 -2.44
C GLN A 321 12.30 -10.21 -1.61
N SER A 322 12.53 -11.48 -1.25
CA SER A 322 13.58 -11.93 -0.33
C SER A 322 14.70 -12.82 -0.92
N PRO A 323 15.04 -12.80 -2.23
CA PRO A 323 15.91 -13.83 -2.81
C PRO A 323 17.33 -13.86 -2.22
N VAL A 324 17.87 -12.70 -1.83
CA VAL A 324 19.19 -12.61 -1.18
C VAL A 324 19.15 -13.05 0.28
N TRP A 325 18.01 -12.88 0.95
CA TRP A 325 17.84 -13.27 2.34
C TRP A 325 17.55 -14.77 2.49
N ASP A 326 16.79 -15.34 1.55
CA ASP A 326 16.40 -16.75 1.55
C ASP A 326 17.54 -17.69 1.12
N THR A 327 18.54 -17.16 0.40
CA THR A 327 19.73 -17.90 -0.07
C THR A 327 20.84 -17.88 0.97
#